data_AF-C0XFL5-F1
#
_entry.id   AF-C0XFL5-F1
#
_cell.length_a   1.000
_cell.length_b   1.000
_cell.length_c   1.000
_cell.angle_alpha   90.00
_cell.angle_beta   90.00
_cell.angle_gamma   90.00
#
_symmetry.space_group_name_H-M   'P 1'
#
loop_
_entity.id
_entity.type
_entity.pdbx_description
1 polymer ?
#
loop_
_entity_poly.entity_id
_entity_poly.type
_entity_poly.pdbx_seq_one_letter_code
_entity_poly.pdbx_strand_id
1 'polypeptide(L)' 'MKIYCYLIPRFTFVAEDRVFKKDEKYPVYSRGDYFTLVGENGEFNFTKRGLDLTIKNWKDQVNVQTEAEK' A
#
# COMPACT_ATOMS: atom_id res chain seq x y z
N MET A 1 -2.15 -16.01 -2.68
CA MET A 1 -1.91 -14.55 -2.52
C MET A 1 -1.03 -14.37 -1.29
N LYS A 2 0.08 -13.66 -1.39
CA LYS A 2 1.00 -13.41 -0.25
C LYS A 2 1.07 -11.92 0.03
N ILE A 3 1.11 -11.54 1.30
CA ILE A 3 1.35 -10.14 1.68
C ILE A 3 2.80 -9.82 1.33
N TYR A 4 2.99 -8.72 0.61
CA TYR A 4 4.30 -8.19 0.25
C TYR A 4 4.75 -7.15 1.27
N CYS A 5 3.86 -6.22 1.63
CA CYS A 5 4.08 -5.26 2.70
C CYS A 5 2.74 -4.68 3.18
N TYR A 6 2.78 -3.88 4.24
CA TYR A 6 1.71 -3.01 4.66
C TYR A 6 2.11 -1.55 4.44
N LEU A 7 1.18 -0.74 3.95
CA LEU A 7 1.26 0.72 4.00
C LEU A 7 0.49 1.22 5.22
N ILE A 8 1.16 1.99 6.06
CA ILE A 8 0.60 2.54 7.30
C ILE A 8 0.61 4.07 7.20
N PRO A 9 -0.53 4.74 6.98
CA PRO A 9 -0.61 6.19 6.86
C PRO A 9 -0.19 6.91 8.14
N ARG A 10 0.61 7.96 7.99
CA ARG A 10 1.02 8.86 9.09
C ARG A 10 -0.06 9.86 9.47
N PHE A 11 -0.99 10.12 8.55
CA PHE A 11 -2.18 10.95 8.72
C PHE A 11 -3.28 10.44 7.79
N THR A 12 -4.53 10.85 8.01
CA THR A 12 -5.64 10.47 7.13
C THR A 12 -5.54 11.25 5.82
N PHE A 13 -5.54 10.57 4.69
CA PHE A 13 -5.50 11.20 3.37
C PHE A 13 -6.38 10.46 2.36
N VAL A 14 -6.62 11.11 1.22
CA VAL A 14 -7.36 10.54 0.09
C VAL A 14 -6.45 10.47 -1.12
N ALA A 15 -6.45 9.34 -1.81
CA ALA A 15 -5.78 9.17 -3.10
C ALA A 15 -6.70 8.43 -4.06
N GLU A 16 -6.93 9.00 -5.25
CA GLU A 16 -7.87 8.47 -6.26
C GLU A 16 -9.20 8.01 -5.63
N ASP A 17 -9.87 8.93 -4.93
CA ASP A 17 -11.16 8.72 -4.26
C ASP A 17 -11.21 7.63 -3.18
N ARG A 18 -10.05 7.10 -2.77
CA ARG A 18 -9.93 6.11 -1.69
C ARG A 18 -9.35 6.77 -0.44
N VAL A 19 -10.00 6.49 0.70
CA VAL A 19 -9.62 7.01 2.00
C VAL A 19 -8.61 6.06 2.65
N PHE A 20 -7.52 6.62 3.14
CA PHE A 20 -6.50 5.96 3.93
C PHE A 20 -6.46 6.62 5.31
N LYS A 21 -6.86 5.90 6.35
CA LYS A 21 -6.94 6.42 7.72
C LYS A 21 -5.60 6.29 8.42
N LYS A 22 -5.31 7.28 9.26
CA LYS A 22 -4.10 7.32 10.09
C LYS A 22 -3.94 6.02 10.90
N ASP A 23 -2.72 5.50 10.94
CA ASP A 23 -2.29 4.32 11.73
C ASP A 23 -2.96 2.98 11.37
N GLU A 24 -3.83 2.95 10.35
CA GLU A 24 -4.41 1.70 9.84
C GLU A 24 -3.45 0.96 8.90
N LYS A 25 -3.55 -0.37 8.86
CA LYS A 25 -2.71 -1.23 8.02
C LYS A 25 -3.41 -1.59 6.72
N TYR A 26 -2.88 -1.08 5.61
CA TYR A 26 -3.39 -1.43 4.28
C TYR A 26 -2.44 -2.43 3.62
N PRO A 27 -2.88 -3.68 3.38
CA PRO A 27 -2.02 -4.72 2.82
C PRO A 27 -1.79 -4.47 1.33
N VAL A 28 -0.53 -4.65 0.91
CA VAL A 28 -0.14 -4.82 -0.47
C VAL A 28 0.11 -6.30 -0.70
N TYR A 29 -0.68 -6.92 -1.56
CA TYR A 29 -0.52 -8.32 -1.93
C TYR A 29 0.32 -8.46 -3.20
N SER A 30 1.15 -9.48 -3.27
CA SER A 30 1.78 -9.93 -4.53
C SER A 30 0.93 -11.01 -5.19
N ARG A 31 0.69 -10.85 -6.50
CA ARG A 31 -0.07 -11.78 -7.36
C ARG A 31 0.67 -11.98 -8.69
N GLY A 32 1.61 -12.93 -8.70
CA GLY A 32 2.41 -13.21 -9.90
C GLY A 32 3.16 -11.96 -10.35
N ASP A 33 2.69 -11.35 -11.43
CA ASP A 33 3.35 -10.23 -12.10
C ASP A 33 2.87 -8.84 -11.64
N TYR A 34 1.88 -8.78 -10.74
CA TYR A 34 1.32 -7.52 -10.25
C TYR A 34 1.10 -7.50 -8.74
N PHE A 35 0.85 -6.29 -8.23
CA PHE A 35 0.64 -6.01 -6.82
C PHE A 35 -0.71 -5.34 -6.62
N THR A 36 -1.37 -5.67 -5.52
CA THR A 36 -2.69 -5.12 -5.18
C THR A 36 -2.66 -4.48 -3.80
N LEU A 37 -2.85 -3.16 -3.72
CA LEU A 37 -3.09 -2.44 -2.46
C LEU A 37 -4.59 -2.37 -2.21
N VAL A 38 -5.04 -2.87 -1.06
CA VAL A 38 -6.44 -2.82 -0.66
C VAL A 38 -6.65 -1.64 0.29
N GLY A 39 -7.44 -0.65 -0.14
CA GLY A 39 -7.91 0.46 0.71
C GLY A 39 -9.35 0.23 1.18
N GLU A 40 -9.90 1.17 1.96
CA GLU A 40 -11.25 1.06 2.55
C GLU A 40 -12.36 0.85 1.49
N ASN A 41 -12.27 1.58 0.38
CA ASN A 41 -13.33 1.66 -0.63
C ASN A 41 -12.91 1.09 -1.99
N GLY A 42 -11.86 0.25 -2.03
CA GLY A 42 -11.45 -0.42 -3.26
C GLY A 42 -9.96 -0.74 -3.32
N GLU A 43 -9.52 -1.15 -4.50
CA GLU A 43 -8.17 -1.70 -4.72
C GLU A 43 -7.40 -0.87 -5.74
N PHE A 44 -6.08 -0.77 -5.56
CA PHE A 44 -5.15 -0.34 -6.60
C PHE A 44 -4.36 -1.54 -7.10
N ASN A 45 -4.23 -1.65 -8.42
CA ASN A 45 -3.38 -2.65 -9.05
C ASN A 45 -2.17 -1.99 -9.68
N PHE A 46 -0.98 -2.50 -9.36
CA PHE A 46 0.28 -1.94 -9.80
C PHE A 46 1.15 -2.99 -10.45
N THR A 47 1.91 -2.60 -11.47
CA THR A 47 3.15 -3.30 -11.81
C THR A 47 4.18 -3.06 -10.69
N LYS A 48 5.26 -3.86 -10.65
CA LYS A 48 6.34 -3.64 -9.67
C LYS A 48 6.85 -2.19 -9.70
N ARG A 49 7.13 -1.66 -10.89
CA ARG A 49 7.57 -0.28 -11.10
C ARG A 49 6.53 0.74 -10.62
N GLY A 50 5.25 0.50 -10.87
CA GLY A 50 4.17 1.36 -10.40
C GLY A 50 4.11 1.43 -8.87
N LEU A 51 4.20 0.27 -8.20
CA LEU A 51 4.21 0.20 -6.74
C LEU A 51 5.42 0.94 -6.15
N ASP A 52 6.61 0.71 -6.69
CA ASP A 52 7.84 1.34 -6.17
C ASP A 52 7.79 2.87 -6.32
N LEU A 53 7.22 3.38 -7.43
CA LEU A 53 6.99 4.82 -7.62
C LEU A 53 5.93 5.37 -6.66
N THR A 54 4.81 4.67 -6.46
CA THR A 54 3.77 5.07 -5.51
C THR A 54 4.34 5.16 -4.09
N ILE A 55 5.07 4.13 -3.64
CA ILE A 55 5.72 4.13 -2.32
C ILE A 55 6.70 5.29 -2.19
N LYS A 56 7.51 5.55 -3.23
CA LYS A 56 8.46 6.67 -3.24
C LYS A 56 7.75 8.02 -3.14
N ASN A 57 6.64 8.20 -3.86
CA ASN A 57 5.85 9.43 -3.84
C ASN A 57 5.14 9.61 -2.49
N TRP A 58 4.72 8.52 -1.86
CA TRP A 58 4.03 8.53 -0.57
C TRP A 58 4.96 8.41 0.63
N LYS A 59 6.28 8.53 0.46
CA LYS A 59 7.29 8.35 1.54
C LYS A 59 7.03 9.21 2.79
N ASP A 60 6.42 10.38 2.61
CA ASP A 60 6.10 11.32 3.69
C ASP A 60 4.68 11.11 4.24
N GLN A 61 3.86 10.31 3.54
CA GLN A 61 2.47 10.01 3.87
C GLN A 61 2.30 8.65 4.54
N VAL A 62 3.14 7.66 4.19
CA VAL A 62 3.02 6.28 4.69
C VAL A 62 4.35 5.74 5.22
N ASN A 63 4.26 4.88 6.22
CA ASN A 63 5.34 3.97 6.59
C ASN A 63 5.13 2.64 5.88
N VAL A 64 6.21 2.04 5.39
CA VAL A 64 6.19 0.70 4.78
C VAL A 64 6.66 -0.30 5.81
N GLN A 65 5.78 -1.25 6.16
CA GLN A 65 6.12 -2.40 6.99
C GLN A 65 6.19 -3.64 6.10
N THR A 66 7.40 -4.12 5.79
CA THR A 66 7.57 -5.46 5.22
C THR A 66 7.33 -6.47 6.34
N GLU A 67 6.70 -7.62 6.05
CA GLU A 67 6.74 -8.74 6.98
C GLU A 67 8.21 -9.14 7.12
N ALA A 68 8.87 -8.70 8.20
CA ALA A 68 10.10 -9.33 8.63
C ALA A 68 9.71 -10.77 8.98
N GLU A 69 10.25 -11.71 8.21
CA GLU A 69 10.13 -13.14 8.44
C GLU A 69 10.27 -13.42 9.94
N LYS A 70 9.19 -13.95 10.53
CA LYS A 70 9.24 -14.56 11.86
C LYS A 70 10.08 -15.83 11.83
#